data_AF-A0A1H0SZJ9-F1
#
_entry.id   AF-A0A1H0SZJ9-F1
#
_cell.length_a   1.000
_cell.length_b   1.000
_cell.length_c   1.000
_cell.angle_alpha   90.00
_cell.angle_beta   90.00
_cell.angle_gamma   90.00
#
_symmetry.space_group_name_H-M   'P 1'
#
loop_
_entity.id
_entity.type
_entity.pdbx_description
1 polymer ?
#
loop_
_entity_poly.entity_id
_entity_poly.type
_entity_poly.pdbx_seq_one_letter_code
_entity_poly.pdbx_strand_id
1 'polypeptide(L)'
;MEISANAFNSGLSGIQAGQRRVEQAAVEIASNSVSQPAQQPASQQTPAQNQVNQAPRAAEQTRPDLAESLVALRVGENEVRANARVVETADEVLGTLIDTRA
;
A
#
# COMPACT_ATOMS: atom_id res chain seq x y z
N MET A 1 29.44 4.83 -16.85
CA MET A 1 28.73 5.79 -15.97
C MET A 1 27.27 6.00 -16.39
N GLU A 2 26.88 5.83 -17.67
CA GLU A 2 25.47 6.01 -18.07
C GLU A 2 24.49 5.02 -17.42
N ILE A 3 24.91 3.78 -17.16
CA ILE A 3 24.04 2.77 -16.54
C ILE A 3 23.63 3.17 -15.12
N SER A 4 24.55 3.71 -14.31
CA SER A 4 24.25 4.15 -12.93
C SER A 4 23.33 5.38 -12.91
N ALA A 5 23.52 6.33 -13.83
CA ALA A 5 22.65 7.50 -13.96
C ALA A 5 21.22 7.11 -14.38
N ASN A 6 21.10 6.17 -15.32
CA ASN A 6 19.80 5.64 -15.75
C ASN A 6 19.11 4.83 -14.64
N ALA A 7 19.86 4.03 -13.88
CA ALA A 7 19.33 3.24 -12.75
C ALA A 7 18.87 4.15 -11.60
N PHE A 8 19.63 5.18 -11.27
CA PHE A 8 19.27 6.18 -10.25
C PHE A 8 17.97 6.91 -10.63
N ASN A 9 17.86 7.40 -11.88
CA ASN A 9 16.66 8.10 -12.33
C ASN A 9 15.42 7.18 -12.39
N SER A 10 15.62 5.92 -12.78
CA SER A 10 14.55 4.91 -12.79
C SER A 10 14.10 4.59 -11.36
N GLY A 11 15.04 4.43 -10.43
CA GLY A 11 14.75 4.22 -9.00
C GLY A 11 14.00 5.41 -8.39
N LEU A 12 14.42 6.64 -8.69
CA LEU A 12 13.74 7.84 -8.22
C LEU A 12 12.30 7.92 -8.76
N SER A 13 12.12 7.64 -10.05
CA SER A 13 10.80 7.62 -10.69
C SER A 13 9.88 6.54 -10.08
N GLY A 14 10.43 5.36 -9.80
CA GLY A 14 9.73 4.26 -9.14
C GLY A 14 9.36 4.56 -7.69
N ILE A 15 10.23 5.24 -6.93
CA ILE A 15 9.91 5.71 -5.58
C ILE A 15 8.74 6.68 -5.62
N GLN A 16 8.74 7.65 -6.52
CA GLN A 16 7.64 8.61 -6.66
C GLN A 16 6.32 7.92 -7.07
N ALA A 17 6.38 6.92 -7.95
CA ALA A 17 5.21 6.15 -8.34
C ALA A 17 4.66 5.30 -7.18
N GLY A 18 5.54 4.60 -6.45
CA GLY A 18 5.19 3.82 -5.29
C GLY A 18 4.62 4.67 -4.15
N GLN A 19 5.18 5.87 -3.90
CA GLN A 19 4.66 6.83 -2.92
C GLN A 19 3.21 7.21 -3.22
N ARG A 20 2.89 7.55 -4.49
CA ARG A 20 1.50 7.87 -4.89
C ARG A 20 0.56 6.69 -4.67
N ARG A 21 1.00 5.45 -4.96
CA ARG A 21 0.19 4.25 -4.77
C ARG A 21 -0.07 3.98 -3.28
N VAL A 22 0.96 4.13 -2.44
CA VAL A 22 0.84 4.01 -0.98
C VAL A 22 -0.16 5.03 -0.42
N GLU A 23 -0.10 6.27 -0.89
CA GLU A 23 -0.99 7.33 -0.44
C GLU A 23 -2.46 7.07 -0.83
N GLN A 24 -2.71 6.61 -2.06
CA GLN A 24 -4.05 6.22 -2.51
C GLN A 24 -4.62 5.07 -1.67
N ALA A 25 -3.84 4.00 -1.49
CA ALA A 25 -4.24 2.85 -0.70
C ALA A 25 -4.50 3.20 0.78
N ALA A 26 -3.69 4.10 1.35
CA ALA A 26 -3.88 4.58 2.71
C ALA A 26 -5.21 5.33 2.89
N VAL A 27 -5.62 6.15 1.92
CA VAL A 27 -6.90 6.86 1.93
C VAL A 27 -8.08 5.87 1.88
N GLU A 28 -8.00 4.86 1.02
CA GLU A 28 -9.04 3.81 0.91
C GLU A 28 -9.15 2.95 2.19
N ILE A 29 -8.03 2.61 2.82
CA ILE A 29 -8.02 1.90 4.11
C ILE A 29 -8.66 2.79 5.19
N ALA A 30 -8.30 4.07 5.24
CA ALA A 30 -8.84 5.00 6.22
C ALA A 30 -10.36 5.17 6.06
N SER A 31 -10.87 5.35 4.84
CA SER A 31 -12.31 5.49 4.59
C SER A 31 -13.11 4.21 4.93
N ASN A 32 -12.54 3.03 4.66
CA ASN A 32 -13.13 1.75 5.03
C ASN A 32 -13.12 1.52 6.55
N SER A 33 -12.06 1.95 7.26
CA SER A 33 -11.97 1.82 8.73
C SER A 33 -13.01 2.65 9.49
N VAL A 34 -13.35 3.84 8.98
CA VAL A 34 -14.37 4.72 9.56
C VAL A 34 -15.78 4.17 9.35
N SER A 35 -16.00 3.40 8.28
CA SER A 35 -17.28 2.75 7.96
C SER A 35 -17.58 1.51 8.82
N GLN A 36 -16.63 1.10 9.67
CA GLN A 36 -16.75 0.00 10.61
C GLN A 36 -16.89 0.55 12.06
N PRO A 37 -18.04 1.13 12.47
CA PRO A 37 -18.28 1.33 13.89
C PRO A 37 -18.33 -0.06 14.54
N ALA A 38 -17.58 -0.21 15.63
CA ALA A 38 -17.43 -1.43 16.41
C ALA A 38 -18.77 -2.20 16.50
N GLN A 39 -18.82 -3.38 15.89
CA GLN A 39 -19.83 -4.38 16.23
C GLN A 39 -19.57 -4.82 17.65
N GLN A 40 -20.17 -4.06 18.56
CA GLN A 40 -20.30 -4.34 19.97
C GLN A 40 -21.13 -5.61 20.11
N PRO A 41 -20.58 -6.74 20.59
CA PRO A 41 -21.39 -7.90 20.91
C PRO A 41 -22.03 -7.63 22.28
N ALA A 42 -23.13 -6.86 22.28
CA ALA A 42 -24.07 -6.85 23.39
C ALA A 42 -25.13 -7.90 23.09
N SER A 43 -24.98 -9.06 23.71
CA SER A 43 -26.02 -10.05 23.90
C SER A 43 -27.31 -9.38 24.41
N GLN A 44 -28.39 -9.45 23.65
CA GLN A 44 -29.78 -9.34 24.14
C GLN A 44 -30.78 -9.87 23.11
N GLN A 45 -31.66 -10.76 23.58
CA GLN A 45 -32.49 -11.69 22.82
C GLN A 45 -33.88 -11.11 22.45
N THR A 46 -34.33 -11.41 21.20
CA THR A 46 -35.71 -11.73 20.72
C THR A 46 -36.89 -10.70 20.75
N PRO A 47 -37.99 -10.88 19.96
CA PRO A 47 -38.13 -11.38 18.57
C PRO A 47 -39.14 -10.61 17.66
N ALA A 48 -38.91 -10.72 16.34
CA ALA A 48 -39.85 -10.66 15.19
C ALA A 48 -40.77 -9.43 14.96
N GLN A 49 -40.51 -8.68 13.86
CA GLN A 49 -41.34 -8.73 12.64
C GLN A 49 -40.76 -7.86 11.51
N ASN A 50 -40.53 -8.49 10.36
CA ASN A 50 -40.42 -7.93 9.00
C ASN A 50 -39.49 -6.71 8.78
N GLN A 51 -38.18 -6.91 8.91
CA GLN A 51 -37.21 -6.16 8.10
C GLN A 51 -36.37 -7.15 7.31
N VAL A 52 -36.66 -7.19 6.00
CA VAL A 52 -35.96 -7.98 5.00
C VAL A 52 -34.45 -7.73 5.07
N ASN A 53 -33.71 -8.81 5.33
CA ASN A 53 -32.26 -8.93 5.32
C ASN A 53 -31.57 -8.20 4.14
N GLN A 54 -31.20 -6.93 4.31
CA GLN A 54 -30.23 -6.23 3.44
C GLN A 54 -28.85 -6.07 4.09
N ALA A 55 -28.70 -6.47 5.36
CA ALA A 55 -27.49 -6.26 6.16
C ALA A 55 -26.25 -7.13 5.83
N PRO A 56 -26.32 -8.34 5.23
CA PRO A 56 -25.08 -9.11 4.98
C PRO A 56 -24.28 -8.64 3.75
N ARG A 57 -24.95 -8.12 2.70
CA ARG A 57 -24.29 -7.87 1.41
C ARG A 57 -23.27 -6.73 1.45
N ALA A 58 -23.56 -5.65 2.17
CA ALA A 58 -22.64 -4.52 2.30
C ALA A 58 -21.36 -4.91 3.09
N ALA A 59 -21.50 -5.69 4.17
CA ALA A 59 -20.36 -6.15 4.96
C ALA A 59 -19.47 -7.16 4.21
N GLU A 60 -20.06 -8.02 3.38
CA GLU A 60 -19.32 -8.94 2.51
C GLU A 60 -18.58 -8.22 1.36
N GLN A 61 -19.03 -7.03 0.93
CA GLN A 61 -18.40 -6.23 -0.13
C GLN A 61 -17.30 -5.29 0.40
N THR A 62 -17.43 -4.76 1.63
CA THR A 62 -16.41 -3.92 2.26
C THR A 62 -15.13 -4.70 2.63
N ARG A 63 -15.26 -5.98 3.01
CA ARG A 63 -14.12 -6.85 3.35
C ARG A 63 -13.13 -7.11 2.20
N PRO A 64 -13.56 -7.50 0.98
CA PRO A 64 -12.67 -7.68 -0.15
C PRO A 64 -12.05 -6.34 -0.60
N ASP A 65 -12.77 -5.23 -0.48
CA ASP A 65 -12.26 -3.89 -0.80
C ASP A 65 -11.08 -3.49 0.12
N LEU A 66 -11.24 -3.66 1.45
CA LEU A 66 -10.16 -3.41 2.40
C LEU A 66 -8.95 -4.33 2.20
N ALA A 67 -9.18 -5.62 1.91
CA ALA A 67 -8.11 -6.56 1.65
C ALA A 67 -7.31 -6.16 0.40
N GLU A 68 -7.99 -5.72 -0.66
CA GLU A 68 -7.36 -5.21 -1.87
C GLU A 68 -6.52 -3.96 -1.59
N SER A 69 -7.06 -2.97 -0.86
CA SER A 69 -6.31 -1.76 -0.50
C SER A 69 -5.08 -2.06 0.37
N LEU A 70 -5.16 -3.03 1.30
CA LEU A 70 -4.00 -3.47 2.09
C LEU A 70 -2.92 -4.15 1.22
N VAL A 71 -3.33 -4.95 0.24
CA VAL A 71 -2.39 -5.54 -0.73
C VAL A 71 -1.77 -4.46 -1.59
N ALA A 72 -2.55 -3.51 -2.11
CA ALA A 72 -2.07 -2.39 -2.91
C ALA A 72 -1.07 -1.52 -2.15
N LEU A 73 -1.33 -1.24 -0.86
CA LEU A 73 -0.40 -0.58 0.04
C LEU A 73 0.92 -1.34 0.12
N ARG A 74 0.86 -2.66 0.37
CA ARG A 74 2.04 -3.51 0.50
C ARG A 74 2.86 -3.60 -0.78
N VAL A 75 2.19 -3.67 -1.94
CA VAL A 75 2.83 -3.63 -3.25
C VAL A 75 3.55 -2.30 -3.45
N GLY A 76 2.91 -1.17 -3.13
CA GLY A 76 3.51 0.15 -3.19
C GLY A 76 4.75 0.28 -2.29
N GLU A 77 4.67 -0.20 -1.04
CA GLU A 77 5.82 -0.24 -0.12
C GLU A 77 6.97 -1.06 -0.68
N ASN A 78 6.68 -2.24 -1.24
CA ASN A 78 7.70 -3.10 -1.82
C ASN A 78 8.37 -2.43 -3.03
N GLU A 79 7.59 -1.80 -3.91
CA GLU A 79 8.12 -1.04 -5.04
C GLU A 79 9.04 0.09 -4.58
N VAL A 80 8.67 0.87 -3.56
CA VAL A 80 9.55 1.90 -2.99
C VAL A 80 10.83 1.30 -2.44
N ARG A 81 10.74 0.20 -1.67
CA ARG A 81 11.93 -0.47 -1.10
C ARG A 81 12.86 -1.03 -2.17
N ALA A 82 12.31 -1.67 -3.19
CA ALA A 82 13.09 -2.24 -4.30
C ALA A 82 13.83 -1.13 -5.06
N ASN A 83 13.14 -0.04 -5.39
CA ASN A 83 13.73 1.11 -6.06
C ASN A 83 14.77 1.84 -5.19
N ALA A 84 14.56 1.92 -3.87
CA ALA A 84 15.55 2.45 -2.94
C ALA A 84 16.84 1.61 -2.95
N ARG A 85 16.72 0.28 -3.03
CA ARG A 85 17.89 -0.61 -3.15
C ARG A 85 18.64 -0.39 -4.47
N VAL A 86 17.93 -0.14 -5.57
CA VAL A 86 18.57 0.20 -6.86
C VAL A 86 19.36 1.50 -6.74
N VAL A 87 18.79 2.53 -6.11
CA VAL A 87 19.47 3.81 -5.87
C VAL A 87 20.73 3.63 -5.02
N GLU A 88 20.63 2.86 -3.94
CA GLU A 88 21.77 2.54 -3.05
C GLU A 88 22.89 1.81 -3.83
N THR A 89 22.55 0.78 -4.61
CA THR A 89 23.56 0.07 -5.41
C THR A 89 24.19 0.94 -6.48
N ALA A 90 23.44 1.89 -7.06
CA ALA A 90 23.99 2.84 -8.02
C ALA A 90 25.01 3.79 -7.36
N ASP A 91 24.77 4.19 -6.11
CA ASP A 91 25.69 5.00 -5.30
C ASP A 91 26.95 4.22 -4.90
N GLU A 92 26.81 2.98 -4.43
CA GLU A 92 27.94 2.10 -4.10
C GLU A 92 28.85 1.85 -5.33
N VAL A 93 28.25 1.58 -6.51
CA VAL A 93 29.00 1.42 -7.76
C VAL A 93 29.70 2.72 -8.17
N LEU A 94 29.07 3.89 -7.95
CA LEU A 94 29.71 5.17 -8.22
C LEU A 94 30.89 5.42 -7.28
N GLY A 95 30.73 5.16 -5.98
CA GLY A 95 31.78 5.29 -4.98
C GLY A 95 32.98 4.40 -5.27
N THR A 96 32.75 3.13 -5.61
CA THR A 96 33.83 2.18 -5.98
C THR A 96 34.55 2.58 -7.27
N LEU A 97 33.86 3.20 -8.23
CA LEU A 97 34.47 3.75 -9.45
C LEU A 97 35.31 5.00 -9.21
N ILE A 98 34.98 5.81 -8.18
CA ILE A 98 35.80 6.96 -7.77
C ILE A 98 37.07 6.46 -7.10
N ASP A 99 36.95 5.52 -6.17
CA ASP A 99 38.07 5.00 -5.38
C ASP A 99 39.11 4.26 -6.25
N THR A 100 38.67 3.59 -7.31
CA THR A 100 39.56 2.92 -8.28
C THR A 100 40.25 3.85 -9.28
N ARG A 101 39.79 5.11 -9.41
CA ARG A 101 40.39 6.12 -10.31
C ARG A 101 41.28 7.13 -9.57
N ALA A 102 41.27 7.11 -8.23
CA ALA A 102 42.05 7.99 -7.37
C ALA A 102 43.51 7.51 -7.19
#